data_AF-A0A3A0UXL0-F1
#
_entry.id   AF-A0A3A0UXL0-F1
#
_cell.length_a   1.000
_cell.length_b   1.000
_cell.length_c   1.000
_cell.angle_alpha   90.00
_cell.angle_beta   90.00
_cell.angle_gamma   90.00
#
_symmetry.space_group_name_H-M   'P 1'
#
loop_
_entity.id
_entity.type
_entity.pdbx_description
1 polymer ?
#
loop_
_entity_poly.entity_id
_entity_poly.type
_entity_poly.pdbx_seq_one_letter_code
_entity_poly.pdbx_strand_id
1 'polypeptide(L)'
;MSFLVTIISFIIVFGVLVTVHEYGHMFFAKRAGIMCPEFAIGMGPKIFSFRKNETLYTIRLLPVGGYVRMAGDGLEEPPVQPGMHVKIKLNDKDEITHIILDDQNKFQQIEAIEVKQCAFKDGLYIEGVKPYDQERHRYNILKNQYLVKHGRSIQYAPKDRHNSDKKRVKRVE
;
A
#
# COMPACT_ATOMS: atom_id res chain seq x y z
N MET A 1 33.98 -17.24 -22.78
CA MET A 1 33.39 -17.83 -21.56
C MET A 1 33.53 -16.89 -20.35
N SER A 2 34.72 -16.37 -20.06
CA SER A 2 34.99 -15.60 -18.84
C SER A 2 34.21 -14.29 -18.68
N PHE A 3 34.03 -13.50 -19.75
CA PHE A 3 33.34 -12.21 -19.66
C PHE A 3 31.85 -12.33 -19.27
N LEU A 4 31.14 -13.27 -19.89
CA LEU A 4 29.73 -13.53 -19.61
C LEU A 4 29.53 -14.06 -18.17
N VAL A 5 30.44 -14.93 -17.71
CA VAL A 5 30.46 -15.39 -16.33
C VAL A 5 30.71 -14.24 -15.35
N THR A 6 31.62 -13.32 -15.66
CA THR A 6 31.88 -12.14 -14.82
C THR A 6 30.65 -11.24 -14.70
N ILE A 7 29.96 -10.94 -15.81
CA ILE A 7 28.75 -10.11 -15.80
C ILE A 7 27.65 -10.76 -14.96
N ILE A 8 27.37 -12.05 -15.19
CA ILE A 8 26.33 -12.77 -14.45
C ILE A 8 26.67 -12.82 -12.96
N SER A 9 27.93 -13.12 -12.61
CA SER A 9 28.39 -13.15 -11.22
C SER A 9 28.24 -11.78 -10.55
N PHE A 10 28.60 -10.70 -11.26
CA PHE A 10 28.42 -9.33 -10.76
C PHE A 10 26.95 -9.03 -10.47
N ILE A 11 26.04 -9.32 -11.40
CA ILE A 11 24.60 -9.10 -11.24
C ILE A 11 24.05 -9.87 -10.03
N ILE A 12 24.47 -11.13 -9.85
CA ILE A 12 24.03 -11.96 -8.73
C ILE A 12 24.53 -11.38 -7.39
N VAL A 13 25.83 -11.10 -7.27
CA VAL A 13 26.43 -10.58 -6.03
C VAL A 13 25.83 -9.22 -5.68
N PHE A 14 25.74 -8.32 -6.65
CA PHE A 14 25.15 -7.00 -6.45
C PHE A 14 23.66 -7.09 -6.12
N GLY A 15 22.91 -7.96 -6.81
CA GLY A 15 21.49 -8.19 -6.55
C GLY A 15 21.23 -8.71 -5.13
N VAL A 16 22.04 -9.63 -4.64
CA VAL A 16 21.97 -10.12 -3.25
C VAL A 16 22.28 -9.00 -2.27
N LEU A 17 23.35 -8.24 -2.49
CA LEU A 17 23.75 -7.12 -1.62
C LEU A 17 22.63 -6.09 -1.48
N VAL A 18 22.08 -5.62 -2.60
CA VAL A 18 20.97 -4.64 -2.59
C VAL A 18 19.74 -5.25 -1.91
N THR A 19 19.40 -6.50 -2.20
CA THR A 19 18.25 -7.16 -1.56
C THR A 19 18.38 -7.20 -0.04
N VAL A 20 19.58 -7.52 0.48
CA VAL A 20 19.85 -7.53 1.92
C VAL A 20 19.78 -6.12 2.51
N HIS A 21 20.28 -5.11 1.80
CA HIS A 21 20.19 -3.71 2.22
C HIS A 21 18.73 -3.25 2.37
N GLU A 22 17.92 -3.46 1.34
CA GLU A 22 16.49 -3.13 1.37
C GLU A 22 15.73 -3.93 2.44
N TYR A 23 16.10 -5.21 2.63
CA TYR A 23 15.51 -6.03 3.67
C TYR A 23 15.84 -5.49 5.06
N GLY A 24 17.07 -5.00 5.27
CA GLY A 24 17.48 -4.33 6.50
C GLY A 24 16.58 -3.13 6.82
N HIS A 25 16.35 -2.26 5.84
CA HIS A 25 15.42 -1.13 5.97
C HIS A 25 14.02 -1.59 6.38
N MET A 26 13.47 -2.59 5.69
CA MET A 26 12.15 -3.15 6.01
C MET A 26 12.11 -3.74 7.44
N PHE A 27 13.15 -4.47 7.84
CA PHE A 27 13.24 -5.12 9.14
C PHE A 27 13.22 -4.09 10.28
N PHE A 28 14.06 -3.06 10.19
CA PHE A 28 14.11 -2.00 11.20
C PHE A 28 12.84 -1.15 11.20
N ALA A 29 12.26 -0.85 10.03
CA ALA A 29 10.98 -0.14 9.92
C ALA A 29 9.84 -0.90 10.62
N LYS A 30 9.68 -2.20 10.32
CA LYS A 30 8.66 -3.04 10.95
C LYS A 30 8.83 -3.16 12.45
N ARG A 31 10.07 -3.32 12.92
CA ARG A 31 10.39 -3.33 14.37
C ARG A 31 10.08 -1.99 15.02
N ALA A 32 10.29 -0.89 14.31
CA ALA A 32 9.86 0.44 14.74
C ALA A 32 8.34 0.64 14.62
N GLY A 33 7.56 -0.34 14.17
CA GLY A 33 6.11 -0.23 14.01
C GLY A 33 5.68 0.63 12.82
N ILE A 34 6.57 0.84 11.85
CA ILE A 34 6.25 1.50 10.57
C ILE A 34 5.71 0.43 9.63
N MET A 35 4.62 0.74 8.94
CA MET A 35 4.07 -0.18 7.95
C MET A 35 4.89 -0.14 6.66
N CYS A 36 5.19 -1.31 6.11
CA CYS A 36 5.87 -1.46 4.82
C CYS A 36 4.93 -2.16 3.83
N PRO A 37 4.15 -1.42 3.00
CA PRO A 37 3.13 -2.02 2.14
C PRO A 37 3.72 -2.88 1.00
N GLU A 38 4.94 -2.59 0.55
CA GLU A 38 5.58 -3.30 -0.55
C GLU A 38 7.09 -3.46 -0.32
N PHE A 39 7.59 -4.66 -0.59
CA PHE A 39 9.01 -4.97 -0.69
C PHE A 39 9.27 -5.59 -2.06
N ALA A 40 10.35 -5.15 -2.71
CA ALA A 40 10.63 -5.55 -4.07
C ALA A 40 12.10 -5.86 -4.31
N ILE A 41 12.31 -6.96 -5.02
CA ILE A 41 13.61 -7.36 -5.56
C ILE A 41 13.59 -7.04 -7.05
N GLY A 42 14.53 -6.22 -7.49
CA GLY A 42 14.62 -5.77 -8.88
C GLY A 42 13.66 -4.64 -9.26
N MET A 43 13.64 -4.34 -10.56
CA MET A 43 12.92 -3.22 -11.18
C MET A 43 12.09 -3.68 -12.39
N GLY A 44 11.17 -2.82 -12.83
CA GLY A 44 10.34 -3.06 -14.01
C GLY A 44 9.07 -3.90 -13.75
N PRO A 45 8.58 -4.66 -14.74
CA PRO A 45 7.34 -5.42 -14.61
C PRO A 45 7.48 -6.54 -13.56
N LYS A 46 6.40 -6.78 -12.80
CA LYS A 46 6.35 -7.83 -11.78
C LYS A 46 6.23 -9.18 -12.46
N ILE A 47 7.14 -10.10 -12.14
CA ILE A 47 7.07 -11.51 -12.58
C ILE A 47 6.25 -12.31 -11.58
N PHE A 48 6.56 -12.10 -10.29
CA PHE A 48 5.95 -12.85 -9.21
C PHE A 48 5.67 -11.92 -8.03
N SER A 49 4.57 -12.20 -7.32
CA SER A 49 4.26 -11.50 -6.10
C SER A 49 3.45 -12.39 -5.16
N PHE A 50 3.74 -12.29 -3.87
CA PHE A 50 2.94 -12.90 -2.83
C PHE A 50 2.77 -11.92 -1.67
N ARG A 51 1.67 -12.04 -0.96
CA ARG A 51 1.40 -11.22 0.22
C ARG A 51 1.68 -12.03 1.47
N LYS A 52 2.38 -11.42 2.43
CA LYS A 52 2.52 -11.95 3.79
C LYS A 52 2.26 -10.82 4.78
N ASN A 53 1.24 -11.00 5.61
CA ASN A 53 0.70 -9.98 6.50
C ASN A 53 0.29 -8.72 5.70
N GLU A 54 0.80 -7.56 6.11
CA GLU A 54 0.57 -6.24 5.50
C GLU A 54 1.51 -5.91 4.32
N THR A 55 2.48 -6.78 4.01
CA THR A 55 3.51 -6.51 2.99
C THR A 55 3.31 -7.37 1.73
N LEU A 56 3.29 -6.71 0.58
CA LEU A 56 3.39 -7.35 -0.73
C LEU A 56 4.86 -7.55 -1.09
N TYR A 57 5.31 -8.80 -1.21
CA TYR A 57 6.64 -9.16 -1.68
C TYR A 57 6.59 -9.37 -3.18
N THR A 58 7.50 -8.73 -3.93
CA THR A 58 7.51 -8.78 -5.40
C THR A 58 8.90 -9.11 -5.94
N ILE A 59 8.94 -9.92 -6.99
CA ILE A 59 10.13 -10.17 -7.81
C ILE A 59 9.85 -9.60 -9.20
N ARG A 60 10.76 -8.78 -9.70
CA ARG A 60 10.62 -8.07 -10.97
C ARG A 60 11.65 -8.51 -12.00
N LEU A 61 11.33 -8.23 -13.27
CA LEU A 61 12.08 -8.72 -14.42
C LEU A 61 13.55 -8.30 -14.43
N LEU A 62 13.85 -7.05 -14.08
CA LEU A 62 15.22 -6.57 -14.09
C LEU A 62 15.85 -6.85 -12.72
N PRO A 63 16.90 -7.68 -12.62
CA PRO A 63 17.56 -8.02 -11.36
C PRO A 63 18.45 -6.88 -10.83
N VAL A 64 18.19 -5.65 -11.25
CA VAL A 64 18.94 -4.45 -10.88
C VAL A 64 18.14 -3.70 -9.83
N GLY A 65 18.75 -3.47 -8.67
CA GLY A 65 18.15 -2.70 -7.60
C GLY A 65 17.09 -3.46 -6.80
N GLY A 66 16.31 -2.71 -6.05
CA GLY A 66 15.21 -3.15 -5.21
C GLY A 66 14.65 -1.94 -4.47
N TYR A 67 13.52 -2.10 -3.80
CA TYR A 67 13.03 -1.05 -2.91
C TYR A 67 12.12 -1.61 -1.82
N VAL A 68 12.07 -0.90 -0.70
CA VAL A 68 10.99 -0.99 0.29
C VAL A 68 10.15 0.29 0.28
N ARG A 69 8.82 0.15 0.16
CA ARG A 69 7.90 1.26 0.40
C ARG A 69 7.56 1.33 1.87
N MET A 70 7.72 2.50 2.46
CA MET A 70 7.42 2.75 3.87
C MET A 70 6.30 3.78 3.97
N ALA A 71 5.35 3.51 4.86
CA ALA A 71 4.29 4.46 5.15
C ALA A 71 4.86 5.82 5.59
N GLY A 72 4.34 6.92 5.05
CA GLY A 72 4.77 8.27 5.40
C GLY A 72 6.12 8.72 4.84
N ASP A 73 6.62 8.08 3.78
CA ASP A 73 7.77 8.55 2.99
C ASP A 73 7.45 9.77 2.10
N GLY A 74 6.22 10.27 2.14
CA GLY A 74 5.76 11.42 1.36
C GLY A 74 5.30 11.07 -0.06
N LEU A 75 5.39 9.80 -0.46
CA LEU A 75 4.94 9.31 -1.77
C LEU A 75 3.47 8.82 -1.74
N GLU A 76 2.83 8.85 -0.57
CA GLU A 76 1.45 8.41 -0.37
C GLU A 76 0.45 9.56 -0.53
N GLU A 77 0.02 9.80 -1.77
CA GLU A 77 -1.19 10.60 -2.02
C GLU A 77 -2.42 9.92 -1.39
N PRO A 78 -3.45 10.69 -0.98
CA PRO A 78 -4.72 10.13 -0.58
C PRO A 78 -5.22 9.25 -1.72
N PRO A 79 -5.55 7.99 -1.43
CA PRO A 79 -5.88 7.02 -2.47
C PRO A 79 -7.24 7.31 -3.13
N VAL A 80 -8.05 8.15 -2.49
CA VAL A 80 -9.34 8.64 -2.93
C VAL A 80 -9.37 10.15 -2.68
N GLN A 81 -10.01 10.88 -3.58
CA GLN A 81 -10.23 12.31 -3.50
C GLN A 81 -11.73 12.61 -3.63
N PRO A 82 -12.20 13.76 -3.11
CA PRO A 82 -13.55 14.25 -3.38
C PRO A 82 -13.87 14.28 -4.88
N GLY A 83 -15.07 13.86 -5.26
CA GLY A 83 -15.54 13.73 -6.65
C GLY A 83 -15.27 12.37 -7.30
N MET A 84 -14.47 11.50 -6.67
CA MET A 84 -14.25 10.15 -7.19
C MET A 84 -15.46 9.25 -6.93
N HIS A 85 -15.81 8.44 -7.93
CA HIS A 85 -16.78 7.35 -7.77
C HIS A 85 -16.02 6.08 -7.40
N VAL A 86 -16.31 5.53 -6.24
CA VAL A 86 -15.62 4.34 -5.72
C VAL A 86 -16.64 3.29 -5.28
N LYS A 87 -16.23 2.03 -5.31
CA LYS A 87 -17.01 0.93 -4.72
C LYS A 87 -16.40 0.57 -3.38
N ILE A 88 -17.20 0.48 -2.33
CA ILE A 88 -16.75 0.09 -0.99
C ILE A 88 -17.31 -1.27 -0.61
N LYS A 89 -16.50 -2.09 0.06
CA LYS A 89 -16.93 -3.33 0.69
C LYS A 89 -16.96 -3.14 2.20
N LEU A 90 -18.12 -3.39 2.79
CA LEU A 90 -18.35 -3.29 4.23
C LEU A 90 -18.18 -4.66 4.92
N ASN A 91 -17.93 -4.65 6.22
CA ASN A 91 -18.08 -5.82 7.09
C ASN A 91 -19.47 -5.81 7.76
N ASP A 92 -19.75 -6.79 8.62
CA ASP A 92 -21.01 -6.90 9.37
C ASP A 92 -21.24 -5.76 10.38
N LYS A 93 -20.29 -4.83 10.53
CA LYS A 93 -20.35 -3.65 11.41
C LYS A 93 -20.38 -2.33 10.63
N ASP A 94 -20.64 -2.37 9.33
CA ASP A 94 -20.65 -1.20 8.43
C ASP A 94 -19.31 -0.45 8.34
N GLU A 95 -18.19 -1.15 8.57
CA GLU A 95 -16.85 -0.60 8.41
C GLU A 95 -16.25 -1.00 7.05
N ILE A 96 -15.61 -0.05 6.38
CA ILE A 96 -14.96 -0.26 5.09
C ILE A 96 -13.75 -1.16 5.26
N THR A 97 -13.83 -2.34 4.66
CA THR A 97 -12.73 -3.29 4.52
C THR A 97 -11.96 -3.10 3.22
N HIS A 98 -12.67 -2.78 2.13
CA HIS A 98 -12.06 -2.57 0.81
C HIS A 98 -12.64 -1.33 0.12
N ILE A 99 -11.77 -0.59 -0.56
CA ILE A 99 -12.14 0.50 -1.45
C ILE A 99 -11.62 0.13 -2.84
N ILE A 100 -12.52 -0.02 -3.79
CA ILE A 100 -12.26 -0.53 -5.13
C ILE A 100 -12.37 0.65 -6.10
N LEU A 101 -11.27 0.93 -6.79
CA LEU A 101 -11.13 2.06 -7.71
C LEU A 101 -11.37 1.69 -9.17
N ASP A 102 -11.57 0.40 -9.48
CA ASP A 102 -11.76 -0.11 -10.83
C ASP A 102 -12.97 -1.04 -10.94
N ASP A 103 -13.60 -1.06 -12.11
CA ASP A 103 -14.86 -1.77 -12.35
C ASP A 103 -14.72 -3.31 -12.51
N GLN A 104 -13.50 -3.83 -12.41
CA GLN A 104 -13.16 -5.18 -12.87
C GLN A 104 -13.36 -6.31 -11.82
N ASN A 105 -13.91 -6.03 -10.63
CA ASN A 105 -13.97 -7.04 -9.56
C ASN A 105 -15.38 -7.53 -9.18
N LYS A 106 -15.52 -8.86 -9.06
CA LYS A 106 -16.73 -9.59 -8.62
C LYS A 106 -16.82 -9.72 -7.09
N PHE A 107 -16.72 -8.62 -6.34
CA PHE A 107 -16.96 -8.68 -4.89
C PHE A 107 -18.47 -8.71 -4.60
N GLN A 108 -18.90 -9.53 -3.64
CA GLN A 108 -20.24 -9.47 -3.05
C GLN A 108 -20.29 -8.35 -1.99
N GLN A 109 -21.46 -7.74 -1.77
CA GLN A 109 -21.68 -6.62 -0.84
C GLN A 109 -20.80 -5.39 -1.15
N ILE A 110 -20.93 -4.89 -2.38
CA ILE A 110 -20.28 -3.66 -2.83
C ILE A 110 -21.31 -2.54 -2.94
N GLU A 111 -21.05 -1.41 -2.28
CA GLU A 111 -21.82 -0.18 -2.46
C GLU A 111 -21.02 0.82 -3.32
N ALA A 112 -21.65 1.38 -4.34
CA ALA A 112 -21.07 2.48 -5.10
C ALA A 112 -21.39 3.80 -4.39
N ILE A 113 -20.38 4.64 -4.18
CA ILE A 113 -20.53 5.96 -3.58
C ILE A 113 -19.72 7.01 -4.35
N GLU A 114 -20.27 8.21 -4.47
CA GLU A 114 -19.51 9.39 -4.87
C GLU A 114 -18.90 10.02 -3.61
N VAL A 115 -17.57 10.07 -3.55
CA VAL A 115 -16.86 10.59 -2.38
C VAL A 115 -17.03 12.11 -2.31
N LYS A 116 -17.56 12.62 -1.20
CA LYS A 116 -17.63 14.06 -0.93
C LYS A 116 -16.50 14.51 -0.02
N GLN A 117 -16.12 13.67 0.93
CA GLN A 117 -15.04 13.95 1.87
C GLN A 117 -14.40 12.64 2.34
N CYS A 118 -13.10 12.66 2.64
CA CYS A 118 -12.39 11.49 3.15
C CYS A 118 -11.25 11.88 4.07
N ALA A 119 -11.00 11.07 5.10
CA ALA A 119 -9.85 11.20 5.98
C ALA A 119 -9.20 9.83 6.20
N PHE A 120 -8.05 9.60 5.57
CA PHE A 120 -7.32 8.34 5.66
C PHE A 120 -6.25 8.30 6.75
N LYS A 121 -5.89 9.47 7.33
CA LYS A 121 -4.80 9.60 8.30
C LYS A 121 -5.29 9.77 9.74
N ASP A 122 -6.03 10.83 10.02
CA ASP A 122 -6.43 11.20 11.39
C ASP A 122 -7.82 10.69 11.82
N GLY A 123 -8.73 10.46 10.86
CA GLY A 123 -10.13 10.13 11.16
C GLY A 123 -10.61 8.75 10.69
N LEU A 124 -9.93 8.14 9.73
CA LEU A 124 -10.30 6.86 9.09
C LEU A 124 -11.79 6.80 8.72
N TYR A 125 -12.24 7.71 7.84
CA TYR A 125 -13.62 7.70 7.35
C TYR A 125 -13.73 8.16 5.89
N ILE A 126 -14.79 7.72 5.23
CA ILE A 126 -15.26 8.25 3.94
C ILE A 126 -16.69 8.72 4.12
N GLU A 127 -16.96 9.93 3.67
CA GLU A 127 -18.30 10.47 3.49
C GLU A 127 -18.60 10.54 2.01
N GLY A 128 -19.72 9.92 1.62
CA GLY A 128 -20.13 9.85 0.24
C GLY A 128 -21.63 9.82 0.09
N VAL A 129 -22.07 9.99 -1.15
CA VAL A 129 -23.47 9.96 -1.52
C VAL A 129 -23.71 8.71 -2.37
N LYS A 130 -24.76 7.96 -2.03
CA LYS A 130 -25.19 6.80 -2.83
C LYS A 130 -25.92 7.28 -4.09
N PRO A 131 -25.82 6.55 -5.23
CA PRO A 131 -26.50 6.92 -6.47
C PRO A 131 -28.02 7.06 -6.37
N TYR A 132 -28.64 6.40 -5.38
CA TYR A 132 -30.08 6.25 -5.26
C TYR A 132 -30.72 7.09 -4.15
N ASP A 133 -29.94 7.63 -3.21
CA ASP A 133 -30.49 8.27 -2.00
C ASP A 133 -30.21 9.79 -1.93
N GLN A 134 -29.23 10.31 -2.66
CA GLN A 134 -28.72 11.69 -2.52
C GLN A 134 -28.29 12.11 -1.09
N GLU A 135 -28.55 11.28 -0.07
CA GLU A 135 -28.13 11.46 1.31
C GLU A 135 -26.62 11.24 1.49
N ARG A 136 -26.05 11.96 2.47
CA ARG A 136 -24.65 11.81 2.86
C ARG A 136 -24.53 10.71 3.89
N HIS A 137 -23.84 9.62 3.53
CA HIS A 137 -23.51 8.54 4.44
C HIS A 137 -22.05 8.62 4.84
N ARG A 138 -21.79 8.45 6.14
CA ARG A 138 -20.45 8.36 6.70
C ARG A 138 -20.13 6.92 7.04
N TYR A 139 -19.01 6.44 6.52
CA TYR A 139 -18.50 5.10 6.77
C TYR A 139 -17.14 5.18 7.45
N ASN A 140 -16.97 4.38 8.50
CA ASN A 140 -15.68 4.23 9.16
C ASN A 140 -14.80 3.30 8.32
N ILE A 141 -13.50 3.58 8.27
CA ILE A 141 -12.52 2.77 7.57
C ILE A 141 -11.76 1.94 8.59
N LEU A 142 -11.68 0.63 8.37
CA LEU A 142 -10.82 -0.22 9.19
C LEU A 142 -9.36 0.17 9.04
N LYS A 143 -8.58 0.10 10.13
CA LYS A 143 -7.14 0.40 10.14
C LYS A 143 -6.31 -0.43 9.15
N ASN A 144 -6.83 -1.60 8.74
CA ASN A 144 -6.18 -2.52 7.82
C ASN A 144 -6.95 -2.66 6.49
N GLN A 145 -7.58 -1.59 6.04
CA GLN A 145 -8.35 -1.56 4.80
C GLN A 145 -7.47 -1.80 3.57
N TYR A 146 -8.05 -2.45 2.56
CA TYR A 146 -7.41 -2.68 1.27
C TYR A 146 -7.99 -1.77 0.18
N LEU A 147 -7.11 -1.05 -0.50
CA LEU A 147 -7.41 -0.36 -1.74
C LEU A 147 -7.16 -1.30 -2.91
N VAL A 148 -8.16 -1.53 -3.73
CA VAL A 148 -8.04 -2.38 -4.92
C VAL A 148 -7.98 -1.49 -6.15
N LYS A 149 -6.83 -1.51 -6.83
CA LYS A 149 -6.59 -0.78 -8.09
C LYS A 149 -5.92 -1.70 -9.13
N HIS A 150 -6.47 -1.79 -10.33
CA HIS A 150 -6.04 -2.65 -11.45
C HIS A 150 -5.77 -4.11 -11.04
N GLY A 151 -6.71 -4.70 -10.28
CA GLY A 151 -6.58 -6.07 -9.77
C GLY A 151 -5.52 -6.25 -8.67
N ARG A 152 -4.89 -5.17 -8.19
CA ARG A 152 -3.93 -5.19 -7.09
C ARG A 152 -4.57 -4.60 -5.84
N SER A 153 -4.57 -5.34 -4.74
CA SER A 153 -4.86 -4.75 -3.43
C SER A 153 -3.59 -4.10 -2.90
N ILE A 154 -3.67 -2.93 -2.29
CA ILE A 154 -2.63 -2.28 -1.47
C ILE A 154 -3.28 -1.86 -0.17
N GLN A 155 -2.57 -1.96 0.94
CA GLN A 155 -3.10 -1.46 2.23
C GLN A 155 -2.56 -0.06 2.45
N TYR A 156 -3.42 0.86 2.90
CA TYR A 156 -3.02 2.22 3.26
C TYR A 156 -2.74 2.28 4.75
N ALA A 157 -1.60 2.85 5.14
CA ALA A 157 -1.22 2.88 6.54
C ALA A 157 -1.94 4.01 7.30
N PRO A 158 -2.51 3.73 8.49
CA PRO A 158 -2.98 4.79 9.38
C PRO A 158 -1.79 5.61 9.91
N LYS A 159 -2.06 6.85 10.34
CA LYS A 159 -1.04 7.84 10.68
C LYS A 159 0.00 7.37 11.71
N ASP A 160 -0.43 6.64 12.74
CA ASP A 160 0.44 6.09 13.80
C ASP A 160 1.49 5.09 13.30
N ARG A 161 1.31 4.57 12.07
CA ARG A 161 2.20 3.64 11.39
C ARG A 161 3.10 4.32 10.35
N HIS A 162 3.05 5.66 10.23
CA HIS A 162 3.89 6.44 9.31
C HIS A 162 5.28 6.73 9.90
N ASN A 163 6.31 6.74 9.06
CA ASN A 163 7.68 7.06 9.43
C ASN A 163 7.84 8.53 9.89
N SER A 164 7.12 9.45 9.23
CA SER A 164 7.13 10.89 9.53
C SER A 164 6.73 11.20 10.97
N ASP A 165 5.74 10.50 11.52
CA ASP A 165 5.30 10.71 12.91
C ASP A 165 6.28 10.13 13.93
N LYS A 166 6.98 9.03 13.59
CA LYS A 166 8.02 8.44 14.46
C LYS A 166 9.25 9.33 14.59
N LYS A 167 9.56 10.16 13.58
CA LYS A 167 10.64 11.16 13.65
C LYS A 167 10.32 12.30 14.62
N ARG A 168 9.06 12.66 14.82
CA ARG A 168 8.66 13.72 15.79
C ARG A 168 8.86 13.31 17.24
N VAL A 169 8.74 12.01 17.56
CA VAL A 169 8.92 11.50 18.94
C VAL A 169 10.40 11.51 19.38
N LYS A 170 11.35 11.65 18.46
CA LYS A 170 12.81 11.67 18.75
C LYS A 170 13.45 13.06 18.75
N ARG A 171 12.68 14.15 18.67
CA ARG A 171 13.18 15.50 18.94
C ARG A 171 12.76 15.90 20.35
N VAL A 172 13.42 15.32 21.34
CA VAL A 172 13.60 15.95 22.66
C VAL A 172 15.06 16.37 22.66
N GLU A 173 15.29 17.65 22.98
CA GLU A 173 16.58 18.34 23.00
C GLU A 173 17.67 17.60 23.77
#